data_AF-A0A955JF86-F1
#
_entry.id   AF-A0A955JF86-F1
#
_cell.length_a   1.000
_cell.length_b   1.000
_cell.length_c   1.000
_cell.angle_alpha   90.00
_cell.angle_beta   90.00
_cell.angle_gamma   90.00
#
_symmetry.space_group_name_H-M   'P 1'
#
loop_
_entity.id
_entity.type
_entity.pdbx_description
1 polymer ?
#
loop_
_entity_poly.entity_id
_entity_poly.type
_entity_poly.pdbx_seq_one_letter_code
_entity_poly.pdbx_strand_id
1 'polypeptide(L)'
;MPDPRELRVGDRVRFVSLPTEWESPTYSIQADSVKFMRTLIARNYSQRISEIDEHGFPAICATIRDRKGQVSSHWWLIVETTGWVRVKPRAHS
;
A
#
# COMPACT_ATOMS: atom_id res chain seq x y z
N MET A 1 -10.03 8.93 8.79
CA MET A 1 -9.22 7.74 8.49
C MET A 1 -7.94 7.83 9.32
N PRO A 2 -7.26 6.72 9.66
CA PRO A 2 -6.06 6.75 10.50
C PRO A 2 -4.94 7.60 9.88
N ASP A 3 -4.17 8.30 10.70
CA ASP A 3 -2.95 8.98 10.26
C ASP A 3 -1.91 7.89 9.89
N PRO A 4 -1.37 7.89 8.66
CA PRO A 4 -0.35 6.91 8.27
C PRO A 4 0.87 6.91 9.20
N ARG A 5 1.21 8.04 9.83
CA ARG A 5 2.36 8.15 10.75
C ARG A 5 2.18 7.34 12.05
N GLU A 6 0.96 6.89 12.35
CA GLU A 6 0.71 6.02 13.50
C GLU A 6 1.11 4.56 13.24
N LEU A 7 1.33 4.17 11.98
CA LEU A 7 1.76 2.83 11.62
C LEU A 7 3.18 2.55 12.07
N ARG A 8 3.43 1.31 12.47
CA ARG A 8 4.75 0.84 12.91
C ARG A 8 5.25 -0.28 12.01
N VAL A 9 6.57 -0.48 11.96
CA VAL A 9 7.15 -1.66 11.32
C VAL A 9 6.50 -2.92 11.89
N GLY A 10 6.09 -3.83 11.01
CA GLY A 10 5.37 -5.05 11.39
C GLY A 10 3.85 -4.94 11.36
N ASP A 11 3.28 -3.73 11.40
CA ASP A 11 1.84 -3.55 11.16
C ASP A 11 1.47 -4.05 9.77
N ARG A 12 0.20 -4.44 9.62
CA ARG A 12 -0.36 -4.80 8.32
C ARG A 12 -1.36 -3.76 7.87
N VAL A 13 -1.29 -3.44 6.59
CA VAL A 13 -2.26 -2.58 5.91
C VAL A 13 -2.81 -3.31 4.69
N ARG A 14 -3.98 -2.89 4.24
CA ARG A 14 -4.58 -3.36 2.99
C ARG A 14 -5.15 -2.17 2.24
N PHE A 15 -4.82 -2.07 0.96
CA PHE A 15 -5.44 -1.09 0.07
C PHE A 15 -6.84 -1.55 -0.32
N VAL A 16 -7.80 -0.64 -0.22
CA VAL A 16 -9.24 -0.90 -0.46
C VAL A 16 -9.79 -0.06 -1.61
N SER A 17 -9.14 1.04 -1.95
CA SER A 17 -9.42 1.88 -3.11
C SER A 17 -8.14 2.61 -3.53
N LEU A 18 -8.15 3.25 -4.69
CA LEU A 18 -7.11 4.25 -4.96
C LEU A 18 -7.27 5.42 -3.98
N PRO A 19 -6.18 6.09 -3.59
CA PRO A 19 -6.27 7.29 -2.77
C PRO A 19 -7.01 8.40 -3.52
N THR A 20 -7.90 9.12 -2.85
CA THR A 20 -8.60 10.29 -3.43
C THR A 20 -7.63 11.42 -3.77
N GLU A 21 -6.49 11.48 -3.06
CA GLU A 21 -5.40 12.42 -3.29
C GLU A 21 -4.84 12.34 -4.73
N TRP A 22 -4.99 11.19 -5.40
CA TRP A 22 -4.56 10.99 -6.78
C TRP A 22 -5.49 11.60 -7.83
N GLU A 23 -6.71 11.97 -7.44
CA GLU A 23 -7.66 12.67 -8.33
C GLU A 23 -7.29 14.16 -8.48
N SER A 24 -6.40 14.68 -7.62
CA SER A 24 -5.94 16.05 -7.71
C SER A 24 -5.17 16.29 -9.02
N PRO A 25 -5.51 17.33 -9.80
CA PRO A 25 -4.81 17.67 -11.03
C PRO A 25 -3.36 18.15 -10.79
N THR A 26 -2.99 18.41 -9.53
CA THR A 26 -1.63 18.85 -9.16
C THR A 26 -0.63 17.70 -9.08
N TYR A 27 -1.09 16.45 -9.14
CA TYR A 27 -0.24 15.26 -9.04
C TYR A 27 -0.37 14.41 -10.31
N SER A 28 0.74 13.85 -10.75
CA SER A 28 0.77 12.86 -11.82
C SER A 28 1.33 11.56 -11.27
N ILE A 29 0.50 10.52 -11.25
CA ILE A 29 0.91 9.18 -10.83
C ILE A 29 1.21 8.35 -12.08
N GLN A 30 2.35 7.65 -12.06
CA GLN A 30 2.74 6.78 -13.16
C GLN A 30 1.70 5.66 -13.36
N ALA A 31 1.37 5.35 -14.62
CA ALA A 31 0.38 4.33 -14.96
C ALA A 31 0.69 2.94 -14.39
N ASP A 32 1.98 2.61 -14.26
CA ASP A 32 2.41 1.33 -13.67
C ASP A 32 2.11 1.26 -12.17
N SER A 33 2.33 2.35 -11.42
CA SER A 33 1.92 2.48 -10.02
C SER A 33 0.41 2.32 -9.83
N VAL A 34 -0.39 2.90 -10.73
CA VAL A 34 -1.86 2.74 -10.71
C VAL A 34 -2.25 1.28 -10.94
N LYS A 35 -1.62 0.61 -11.92
CA LYS A 35 -1.88 -0.80 -12.22
C LYS A 35 -1.48 -1.71 -11.05
N PHE A 36 -0.33 -1.44 -10.43
CA PHE A 36 0.15 -2.15 -9.25
C PHE A 36 -0.84 -2.04 -8.09
N MET A 37 -1.25 -0.81 -7.74
CA MET A 37 -2.20 -0.55 -6.66
C MET A 37 -3.57 -1.19 -6.91
N ARG A 38 -4.11 -1.08 -8.13
CA ARG A 38 -5.34 -1.78 -8.53
C ARG A 38 -5.22 -3.29 -8.36
N THR A 39 -4.04 -3.85 -8.64
CA THR A 39 -3.80 -5.28 -8.45
C THR A 39 -3.79 -5.67 -6.97
N LEU A 40 -3.18 -4.87 -6.09
CA LEU A 40 -3.22 -5.09 -4.64
C LEU A 40 -4.65 -5.05 -4.10
N ILE A 41 -5.43 -4.05 -4.52
CA ILE A 41 -6.84 -3.87 -4.13
C ILE A 41 -7.67 -5.07 -4.58
N ALA A 42 -7.59 -5.44 -5.87
CA ALA A 42 -8.37 -6.54 -6.44
C ALA A 42 -8.04 -7.90 -5.79
N ARG A 43 -6.78 -8.11 -5.40
CA ARG A 43 -6.35 -9.35 -4.72
C ARG A 43 -6.65 -9.37 -3.23
N ASN A 44 -7.08 -8.23 -2.65
CA ASN A 44 -7.41 -8.12 -1.24
C ASN A 44 -6.22 -8.47 -0.32
N TYR A 45 -4.99 -8.21 -0.78
CA TYR A 45 -3.76 -8.60 -0.07
C TYR A 45 -3.37 -7.58 1.00
N SER A 46 -3.08 -8.08 2.20
CA SER A 46 -2.48 -7.25 3.25
C SER A 46 -0.96 -7.27 3.15
N GLN A 47 -0.36 -6.09 3.17
CA GLN A 47 1.08 -5.87 3.14
C GLN A 47 1.57 -5.49 4.52
N ARG A 48 2.78 -5.95 4.87
CA ARG A 48 3.43 -5.58 6.13
C ARG A 48 4.24 -4.30 5.91
N ILE A 49 4.16 -3.38 6.85
CA ILE A 49 5.06 -2.23 6.91
C ILE A 49 6.48 -2.76 7.12
N SER A 50 7.34 -2.55 6.13
CA SER A 50 8.73 -3.01 6.14
C SER A 50 9.66 -2.01 6.79
N GLU A 51 9.35 -0.72 6.70
CA GLU A 51 10.22 0.35 7.15
C GLU A 51 9.41 1.60 7.51
N ILE A 52 9.99 2.46 8.34
CA ILE A 52 9.55 3.85 8.54
C ILE A 52 10.72 4.72 8.06
N ASP A 53 10.47 5.66 7.16
CA ASP A 53 11.51 6.55 6.64
C ASP A 53 11.98 7.58 7.69
N GLU A 54 12.98 8.37 7.33
CA GLU A 54 13.55 9.44 8.16
C GLU A 54 12.56 10.56 8.53
N HIS A 55 11.44 10.67 7.81
CA HIS A 55 10.37 11.64 8.05
C HIS A 55 9.19 11.06 8.84
N GLY A 56 9.26 9.78 9.23
CA GLY A 56 8.23 9.09 9.99
C GLY A 56 7.12 8.48 9.13
N PHE A 57 7.29 8.37 7.81
CA PHE A 57 6.31 7.74 6.94
C PHE A 57 6.57 6.24 6.78
N PRO A 58 5.54 5.40 6.91
CA PRO A 58 5.66 3.97 6.73
C PRO A 58 5.78 3.60 5.26
N ALA A 59 6.57 2.57 4.97
CA ALA A 59 6.70 1.98 3.65
C ALA A 59 6.38 0.49 3.67
N ILE A 60 5.87 0.01 2.54
CA ILE A 60 5.76 -1.41 2.22
C ILE A 60 6.73 -1.77 1.10
N CYS A 61 7.20 -3.02 1.13
CA CYS A 61 7.82 -3.67 -0.02
C CYS A 61 6.88 -4.80 -0.45
N ALA A 62 6.22 -4.61 -1.59
CA ALA A 62 5.23 -5.55 -2.07
C ALA A 62 5.66 -6.17 -3.40
N THR A 63 5.70 -7.49 -3.41
CA THR A 63 6.03 -8.30 -4.59
C THR A 63 4.77 -8.97 -5.11
N ILE A 64 4.43 -8.73 -6.37
CA ILE A 64 3.28 -9.32 -7.05
C ILE A 64 3.80 -10.21 -8.18
N ARG A 65 3.34 -11.46 -8.19
CA ARG A 65 3.44 -12.32 -9.37
C ARG A 65 2.16 -12.23 -10.19
N ASP A 66 2.27 -11.92 -11.47
CA ASP A 66 1.13 -11.89 -12.40
C ASP A 66 0.74 -13.31 -12.88
N ARG A 67 -0.32 -13.41 -13.69
CA ARG A 67 -0.79 -14.71 -14.21
C ARG A 67 0.19 -15.36 -15.19
N LYS A 68 1.08 -14.59 -15.81
CA LYS A 68 2.12 -15.08 -16.72
C LYS A 68 3.40 -15.46 -15.97
N GLY A 69 3.40 -15.33 -14.64
CA GLY A 69 4.55 -15.64 -13.79
C GLY A 69 5.56 -14.49 -13.65
N GLN A 70 5.32 -13.33 -14.28
CA GLN A 70 6.19 -12.17 -14.14
C GLN A 70 6.08 -11.60 -12.72
N VAL A 71 7.22 -11.22 -12.16
CA VAL A 71 7.33 -10.70 -10.81
C VAL A 71 7.63 -9.21 -10.88
N SER A 72 6.80 -8.40 -10.23
CA SER A 72 7.07 -6.99 -9.99
C SER A 72 7.21 -6.73 -8.50
N SER A 73 8.23 -5.96 -8.13
CA SER A 73 8.47 -5.52 -6.75
C SER A 73 8.40 -4.01 -6.71
N HIS A 74 7.58 -3.47 -5.82
CA HIS A 74 7.45 -2.03 -5.63
C HIS A 74 7.68 -1.70 -4.16
N TRP A 75 8.48 -0.65 -3.95
CA TRP A 75 8.54 0.07 -2.70
C TRP A 75 7.47 1.16 -2.71
N TRP A 76 6.63 1.21 -1.69
CA TRP A 76 5.52 2.16 -1.64
C TRP A 76 5.46 2.83 -0.27
N LEU A 77 5.69 4.14 -0.24
CA LEU A 77 5.45 4.98 0.93
C LEU A 77 3.95 5.23 1.07
N ILE A 78 3.42 5.06 2.27
CA ILE A 78 2.02 5.35 2.58
C ILE A 78 1.99 6.74 3.18
N VAL A 79 1.76 7.73 2.32
CA VAL A 79 1.65 9.15 2.71
C VAL A 79 0.21 9.61 2.66
N GLU A 80 -0.63 8.95 1.87
CA GLU A 80 -2.03 9.25 1.72
C GLU A 80 -2.83 8.86 2.97
N THR A 81 -3.85 9.64 3.26
CA THR A 81 -4.76 9.43 4.39
C THR A 81 -5.94 8.55 4.01
N THR A 82 -6.12 8.27 2.71
CA THR A 82 -7.22 7.47 2.16
C THR A 82 -6.71 6.26 1.36
N GLY A 83 -7.64 5.39 0.95
CA GLY A 83 -7.32 4.25 0.08
C GLY A 83 -6.79 3.00 0.77
N TRP A 84 -6.49 3.06 2.06
CA TRP A 84 -6.00 1.91 2.83
C TRP A 84 -6.65 1.80 4.20
N VAL A 85 -6.55 0.61 4.79
CA VAL A 85 -6.99 0.31 6.15
C VAL A 85 -5.91 -0.49 6.89
N ARG A 86 -5.73 -0.24 8.19
CA ARG A 86 -4.96 -1.11 9.06
C ARG A 86 -5.70 -2.43 9.26
N VAL A 87 -4.99 -3.54 9.18
CA VAL A 87 -5.55 -4.89 9.35
C VAL A 87 -4.92 -5.54 10.58
N LYS A 88 -5.76 -6.11 11.43
CA LYS A 88 -5.26 -7.00 12.49
C LYS A 88 -4.75 -8.29 11.83
N PRO A 89 -3.64 -8.88 12.31
CA PRO A 89 -3.29 -10.24 11.94
C PRO A 89 -4.50 -11.14 12.20
N ARG A 90 -4.82 -12.07 11.28
CA ARG A 90 -5.74 -13.14 11.63
C ARG A 90 -5.10 -13.89 12.79
N ALA A 91 -5.79 -13.94 13.94
CA ALA A 91 -5.45 -14.89 14.97
C ALA A 91 -5.49 -16.27 14.31
N HIS A 92 -4.38 -17.00 14.36
CA HIS A 92 -4.39 -18.41 14.05
C HIS A 92 -5.30 -19.06 15.10
N SER A 93 -6.51 -19.42 14.70
CA SER A 93 -7.34 -20.41 15.40
C SER A 93 -6.74 -21.79 15.26
#